data_AF-A0A8D3WYX8-F1
#
_entry.id   AF-A0A8D3WYX8-F1
#
_cell.length_a   1.000
_cell.length_b   1.000
_cell.length_c   1.000
_cell.angle_alpha   90.00
_cell.angle_beta   90.00
_cell.angle_gamma   90.00
#
_symmetry.space_group_name_H-M   'P 1'
#
loop_
_entity.id
_entity.type
_entity.pdbx_description
1 polymer ?
#
loop_
_entity_poly.entity_id
_entity_poly.type
_entity_poly.pdbx_seq_one_letter_code
_entity_poly.pdbx_strand_id
1 'polypeptide(L)'
;MPPRLTLTDIEQRLKQRGIILVSKDVIYKNKYTTLTVRCENHPQVDVKTDWSHISNGNPCNECSRGGRAEKLKALAHTEERIEEAQKEFENRGFRMVGNYLNVNTPIEFYCPKHPSYPNIITLSNLRISKHGCRACRNEAIAQSKRTDFEIVESYFVAKGYLLNIQPHEYKNGKEKLAFICPKHPTYPNAMTFEAIKFGNQGCVVCWEERRGDALRKDFTEVQSLFLERDYELLATENDYSNNKKRLPFRCPIHPQYLNSISVNSLTNGQGCKPCGDARVRDAHRIPYSFVKGFFKQKGYKLLTNSYQNNSQILWYCCPYGHKRPTTFRNFYYNHARCKKCDNESRRGENNHGWKGGVTEINHYLRASIIEWKKKWLKEFDYQCFLTSKNHSDLHVHHLNAPYHKIRDEALEELSLVALPRICDYDSDKLHQLRDLVMEKHEKIKGIPLRKEIHDLFHDLYGYDVGDNEFYEFAVRYKSGEFYVPQ
;
A
#
# COMPACT_ATOMS: atom_id res chain seq x y z
N MET A 1 -78.58 39.05 36.21
CA MET A 1 -77.34 38.26 36.16
C MET A 1 -77.54 36.98 36.97
N PRO A 2 -77.26 35.78 36.46
CA PRO A 2 -77.30 34.58 37.29
C PRO A 2 -76.29 34.72 38.45
N PRO A 3 -76.59 34.22 39.66
CA PRO A 3 -75.72 34.37 40.81
C PRO A 3 -74.34 33.75 40.54
N ARG A 4 -73.26 34.42 40.96
CA ARG A 4 -71.91 33.85 40.91
C ARG A 4 -71.88 32.59 41.79
N LEU A 5 -71.59 31.44 41.20
CA LEU A 5 -71.45 30.17 41.93
C LEU A 5 -70.44 30.32 43.06
N THR A 6 -70.86 29.96 44.26
CA THR A 6 -70.00 29.86 45.44
C THR A 6 -69.25 28.52 45.44
N LEU A 7 -68.22 28.38 46.27
CA LEU A 7 -67.52 27.09 46.44
C LEU A 7 -68.48 26.00 46.92
N THR A 8 -69.46 26.36 47.75
CA THR A 8 -70.52 25.47 48.24
C THR A 8 -71.42 24.95 47.12
N ASP A 9 -71.80 25.82 46.17
CA ASP A 9 -72.57 25.42 44.98
C ASP A 9 -71.78 24.43 44.10
N ILE A 10 -70.47 24.59 44.04
CA ILE A 10 -69.59 23.70 43.27
C ILE A 10 -69.43 22.36 43.96
N GLU A 11 -69.23 22.34 45.28
CA GLU A 11 -69.16 21.09 46.05
C GLU A 11 -70.43 20.25 45.86
N GLN A 12 -71.61 20.88 45.90
CA GLN A 12 -72.87 20.17 45.69
C GLN A 12 -73.00 19.60 44.27
N ARG A 13 -72.58 20.36 43.25
CA ARG A 13 -72.61 19.89 41.85
C ARG A 13 -71.54 18.84 41.54
N LEU A 14 -70.39 18.87 42.21
CA LEU A 14 -69.36 17.84 42.11
C LEU A 14 -69.86 16.53 42.72
N LYS A 15 -70.52 16.57 43.88
CA LYS A 15 -71.15 15.40 44.51
C LYS A 15 -72.19 14.73 43.60
N GLN A 16 -73.02 15.50 42.89
CA GLN A 16 -73.98 14.95 41.91
C GLN A 16 -73.32 14.19 40.76
N ARG A 17 -72.02 14.43 40.50
CA ARG A 17 -71.24 13.79 39.44
C ARG A 17 -70.25 12.74 39.97
N GLY A 18 -70.36 12.33 41.23
CA GLY A 18 -69.45 11.36 41.83
C GLY A 18 -68.03 11.91 42.09
N ILE A 19 -67.84 13.23 42.07
CA ILE A 19 -66.53 13.86 42.26
C ILE A 19 -66.44 14.45 43.66
N ILE A 20 -65.39 14.13 44.40
CA ILE A 20 -65.16 14.62 45.76
C ILE A 20 -64.26 15.86 45.69
N LEU A 21 -64.71 16.99 46.24
CA LEU A 21 -63.88 18.18 46.41
C LEU A 21 -62.96 18.01 47.63
N VAL A 22 -61.65 18.04 47.40
CA VAL A 22 -60.64 17.89 48.47
C VAL A 22 -60.24 19.26 49.01
N SER A 23 -60.12 20.27 48.14
CA SER A 23 -59.71 21.61 48.53
C SER A 23 -60.88 22.44 49.10
N LYS A 24 -61.11 22.36 50.41
CA LYS A 24 -62.20 23.08 51.12
C LYS A 24 -61.87 24.54 51.46
N ASP A 25 -60.60 24.91 51.53
CA ASP A 25 -60.13 26.24 51.96
C ASP A 25 -59.78 27.18 50.79
N VAL A 26 -60.26 26.90 49.57
CA VAL A 26 -59.91 27.67 48.36
C VAL A 26 -60.88 28.82 48.12
N ILE A 27 -60.35 30.04 47.95
CA ILE A 27 -61.15 31.20 47.53
C ILE A 27 -61.56 31.03 46.06
N TYR A 28 -62.81 30.63 45.81
CA TYR A 28 -63.33 30.48 44.46
C TYR A 28 -63.60 31.83 43.78
N LYS A 29 -62.81 32.16 42.75
CA LYS A 29 -62.88 33.46 42.06
C LYS A 29 -63.75 33.42 40.80
N ASN A 30 -63.58 32.39 39.97
CA ASN A 30 -64.32 32.17 38.73
C ASN A 30 -64.21 30.70 38.26
N LYS A 31 -64.83 30.35 37.11
CA LYS A 31 -64.85 29.00 36.53
C LYS A 31 -63.48 28.38 36.21
N TYR A 32 -62.40 29.16 36.19
CA TYR A 32 -61.03 28.70 35.96
C TYR A 32 -60.23 28.58 37.26
N THR A 33 -60.85 28.78 38.43
CA THR A 33 -60.18 28.56 39.71
C THR A 33 -59.77 27.10 39.82
N THR A 34 -58.48 26.85 40.08
CA THR A 34 -57.96 25.50 40.25
C THR A 34 -58.50 24.90 41.54
N LEU A 35 -59.19 23.78 41.40
CA LEU A 35 -59.73 22.96 42.47
C LEU A 35 -58.96 21.64 42.52
N THR A 36 -58.77 21.11 43.73
CA THR A 36 -58.26 19.75 43.90
C THR A 36 -59.44 18.83 44.16
N VAL A 37 -59.64 17.87 43.27
CA VAL A 37 -60.77 16.94 43.30
C VAL A 37 -60.29 15.50 43.21
N ARG A 38 -61.09 14.57 43.71
CA ARG A 38 -60.89 13.13 43.57
C ARG A 38 -62.05 12.56 42.76
N CYS A 39 -61.72 11.87 41.67
CA CYS A 39 -62.67 11.32 40.71
C CYS A 39 -62.82 9.80 40.90
N GLU A 40 -64.00 9.24 40.64
CA GLU A 40 -64.25 7.78 40.67
C GLU A 40 -63.28 6.97 39.81
N ASN A 41 -62.86 7.49 38.65
CA ASN A 41 -61.89 6.81 37.78
C ASN A 41 -60.45 6.81 38.35
N HIS A 42 -60.17 7.67 39.33
CA HIS A 42 -58.85 7.83 39.96
C HIS A 42 -59.00 7.95 41.49
N PRO A 43 -59.51 6.92 42.19
CA PRO A 43 -59.89 7.03 43.60
C PRO A 43 -58.70 7.15 44.55
N GLN A 44 -57.49 6.85 44.08
CA GLN A 44 -56.26 6.86 44.88
C GLN A 44 -55.45 8.17 44.75
N VAL A 45 -55.86 9.11 43.88
CA VAL A 45 -55.06 10.30 43.55
C VAL A 45 -55.92 11.56 43.53
N ASP A 46 -55.41 12.62 44.16
CA ASP A 46 -56.02 13.94 44.13
C ASP A 46 -55.51 14.75 42.93
N VAL A 47 -56.42 15.11 42.02
CA VAL A 47 -56.08 15.74 40.74
C VAL A 47 -56.52 17.20 40.71
N LYS A 48 -55.69 18.05 40.10
CA LYS A 48 -55.99 19.47 39.89
C LYS A 48 -56.80 19.65 38.61
N THR A 49 -57.91 20.36 38.71
CA THR A 49 -58.79 20.70 37.56
C THR A 49 -59.53 22.02 37.86
N ASP A 50 -60.38 22.47 36.95
CA ASP A 50 -61.21 23.65 37.13
C ASP A 50 -62.67 23.37 36.76
N TRP A 51 -63.58 24.25 37.21
CA TRP A 51 -65.01 24.07 36.98
C TRP A 51 -65.37 24.12 35.48
N SER A 52 -64.65 24.88 34.65
CA SER A 52 -64.87 24.92 33.21
C SER A 52 -64.55 23.58 32.53
N HIS A 53 -63.49 22.89 32.97
CA HIS A 53 -63.13 21.58 32.46
C HIS A 53 -64.18 20.53 32.83
N ILE A 54 -64.65 20.57 34.08
CA ILE A 54 -65.69 19.68 34.60
C ILE A 54 -67.03 19.96 33.91
N SER A 55 -67.43 21.23 33.78
CA SER A 55 -68.72 21.59 33.16
C SER A 55 -68.83 21.12 31.71
N ASN A 56 -67.71 21.04 31.00
CA ASN A 56 -67.62 20.57 29.61
C ASN A 56 -67.63 19.04 29.48
N GLY A 57 -67.92 18.30 30.54
CA GLY A 57 -68.16 16.85 30.50
C GLY A 57 -66.93 15.97 30.79
N ASN A 58 -65.78 16.56 31.15
CA ASN A 58 -64.58 15.79 31.52
C ASN A 58 -64.42 15.75 33.04
N PRO A 59 -64.44 14.57 33.69
CA PRO A 59 -64.41 14.49 35.16
C PRO A 59 -63.07 14.93 35.77
N CYS A 60 -61.95 14.73 35.06
CA CYS A 60 -60.64 15.29 35.41
C CYS A 60 -59.72 15.39 34.18
N ASN A 61 -58.62 16.14 34.32
CA ASN A 61 -57.63 16.34 33.27
C ASN A 61 -56.95 15.03 32.81
N GLU A 62 -56.80 14.04 33.69
CA GLU A 62 -56.20 12.74 33.34
C GLU A 62 -57.14 11.88 32.49
N CYS A 63 -58.45 11.87 32.80
CA CYS A 63 -59.48 11.22 31.97
C CYS A 63 -59.46 11.74 30.51
N SER A 64 -59.22 13.04 30.33
CA SER A 64 -59.20 13.67 28.99
C SER A 64 -57.96 13.28 28.16
N ARG A 65 -56.83 13.00 28.82
CA ARG A 65 -55.56 12.63 28.16
C ARG A 65 -55.52 11.16 27.71
N GLY A 66 -56.06 10.24 28.51
CA GLY A 66 -56.10 8.80 28.17
C GLY A 66 -56.91 8.50 26.90
N GLY A 67 -58.10 9.09 26.77
CA GLY A 67 -59.02 8.79 25.68
C GLY A 67 -58.59 9.28 24.28
N ARG A 68 -57.72 10.29 24.17
CA ARG A 68 -57.30 10.84 22.85
C ARG A 68 -56.19 10.01 22.20
N ALA A 69 -55.28 9.45 22.99
CA ALA A 69 -54.17 8.64 22.50
C ALA A 69 -54.63 7.26 22.00
N GLU A 70 -55.59 6.63 22.70
CA GLU A 70 -56.17 5.35 22.26
C GLU A 70 -57.08 5.50 21.04
N LYS A 71 -57.88 6.57 20.93
CA LYS A 71 -58.68 6.86 19.72
C LYS A 71 -57.81 7.10 18.48
N LEU A 72 -56.68 7.78 18.62
CA LEU A 72 -55.73 8.02 17.53
C LEU A 72 -54.99 6.75 17.10
N LYS A 73 -54.73 5.80 18.01
CA LYS A 73 -54.18 4.47 17.69
C LYS A 73 -55.21 3.57 16.99
N ALA A 74 -56.48 3.62 17.38
CA ALA A 74 -57.55 2.80 16.79
C ALA A 74 -57.97 3.26 15.37
N LEU A 75 -57.82 4.54 15.03
CA LEU A 75 -58.13 5.11 13.69
C LEU A 75 -56.99 5.02 12.67
N ALA A 76 -55.83 4.49 13.08
CA ALA A 76 -54.59 4.48 12.28
C ALA A 76 -54.42 3.22 11.40
N HIS A 77 -55.36 2.26 11.43
CA HIS A 77 -55.22 0.93 10.80
C HIS A 77 -56.43 0.47 9.97
N THR A 78 -57.20 1.36 9.34
CA THR A 78 -58.16 0.89 8.33
C THR A 78 -57.45 0.68 6.99
N GLU A 79 -57.42 -0.55 6.50
CA GLU A 79 -56.85 -0.92 5.18
C GLU A 79 -57.35 0.01 4.07
N GLU A 80 -58.62 0.42 4.15
CA GLU A 80 -59.26 1.38 3.25
C GLU A 80 -58.51 2.72 3.09
N ARG A 81 -57.93 3.27 4.18
CA ARG A 81 -57.20 4.55 4.13
C ARG A 81 -55.80 4.40 3.52
N ILE A 82 -55.20 3.22 3.65
CA ILE A 82 -53.92 2.90 3.02
C ILE A 82 -54.14 2.71 1.53
N GLU A 83 -55.22 2.01 1.13
CA GLU A 83 -55.62 1.86 -0.27
C GLU A 83 -55.94 3.21 -0.93
N GLU A 84 -56.64 4.11 -0.23
CA GLU A 84 -56.92 5.46 -0.73
C GLU A 84 -55.62 6.25 -0.97
N ALA A 85 -54.70 6.24 -0.01
CA ALA A 85 -53.40 6.87 -0.15
C ALA A 85 -52.60 6.27 -1.32
N GLN A 86 -52.59 4.94 -1.45
CA GLN A 86 -51.90 4.26 -2.54
C GLN A 86 -52.48 4.65 -3.91
N LYS A 87 -53.82 4.69 -4.05
CA LYS A 87 -54.49 5.18 -5.26
C LYS A 87 -54.12 6.62 -5.60
N GLU A 88 -53.98 7.51 -4.61
CA GLU A 88 -53.55 8.89 -4.86
C GLU A 88 -52.12 8.98 -5.41
N PHE A 89 -51.19 8.16 -4.91
CA PHE A 89 -49.83 8.07 -5.47
C PHE A 89 -49.87 7.49 -6.89
N GLU A 90 -50.61 6.41 -7.12
CA GLU A 90 -50.76 5.77 -8.43
C GLU A 90 -51.40 6.70 -9.47
N ASN A 91 -52.42 7.48 -9.09
CA ASN A 91 -53.04 8.50 -9.94
C ASN A 91 -52.06 9.59 -10.40
N ARG A 92 -51.00 9.84 -9.61
CA ARG A 92 -49.89 10.74 -9.99
C ARG A 92 -48.73 10.01 -10.67
N GLY A 93 -48.88 8.72 -10.93
CA GLY A 93 -47.88 7.86 -11.55
C GLY A 93 -46.73 7.48 -10.62
N PHE A 94 -46.93 7.54 -9.31
CA PHE A 94 -45.93 7.20 -8.29
C PHE A 94 -46.21 5.85 -7.65
N ARG A 95 -45.15 5.10 -7.32
CA ARG A 95 -45.26 3.82 -6.59
C ARG A 95 -44.90 4.01 -5.13
N MET A 96 -45.89 3.92 -4.25
CA MET A 96 -45.72 4.01 -2.80
C MET A 96 -45.08 2.73 -2.21
N VAL A 97 -44.11 2.87 -1.31
CA VAL A 97 -43.36 1.75 -0.69
C VAL A 97 -43.26 1.88 0.85
N GLY A 98 -43.69 3.01 1.43
CA GLY A 98 -43.65 3.27 2.88
C GLY A 98 -44.98 3.04 3.62
N ASN A 99 -44.89 2.91 4.95
CA ASN A 99 -46.04 2.79 5.85
C ASN A 99 -46.80 4.13 5.98
N TYR A 100 -48.14 4.07 6.00
CA TYR A 100 -49.01 5.24 6.12
C TYR A 100 -49.86 5.18 7.38
N LEU A 101 -49.78 6.23 8.21
CA LEU A 101 -50.57 6.37 9.44
C LEU A 101 -51.61 7.50 9.31
N ASN A 102 -51.20 8.62 8.71
CA ASN A 102 -52.03 9.81 8.52
C ASN A 102 -51.46 10.70 7.41
N VAL A 103 -52.21 11.74 7.01
CA VAL A 103 -51.87 12.67 5.92
C VAL A 103 -50.52 13.40 6.06
N ASN A 104 -49.96 13.45 7.27
CA ASN A 104 -48.68 14.08 7.59
C ASN A 104 -47.55 13.06 7.78
N THR A 105 -47.82 11.76 7.59
CA THR A 105 -46.80 10.71 7.63
C THR A 105 -45.89 10.87 6.40
N PRO A 106 -44.56 10.95 6.58
CA PRO A 106 -43.62 10.91 5.47
C PRO A 106 -43.66 9.53 4.81
N ILE A 107 -44.00 9.48 3.52
CA ILE A 107 -44.16 8.26 2.75
C ILE A 107 -43.04 8.18 1.72
N GLU A 108 -42.38 7.03 1.66
CA GLU A 108 -41.43 6.69 0.62
C GLU A 108 -42.15 6.24 -0.66
N PHE A 109 -41.75 6.80 -1.81
CA PHE A 109 -42.31 6.46 -3.11
C PHE A 109 -41.26 6.53 -4.24
N TYR A 110 -41.50 5.80 -5.33
CA TYR A 110 -40.66 5.83 -6.53
C TYR A 110 -41.35 6.61 -7.65
N CYS A 111 -40.57 7.48 -8.30
CA CYS A 111 -40.97 8.18 -9.52
C CYS A 111 -40.50 7.39 -10.75
N PRO A 112 -41.36 7.15 -11.76
CA PRO A 112 -40.98 6.39 -12.95
C PRO A 112 -39.91 7.10 -13.79
N LYS A 113 -39.85 8.43 -13.74
CA LYS A 113 -38.79 9.23 -14.39
C LYS A 113 -37.46 9.18 -13.63
N HIS A 114 -37.50 8.91 -12.32
CA HIS A 114 -36.34 8.92 -11.43
C HIS A 114 -36.36 7.69 -10.50
N PRO A 115 -36.19 6.46 -11.03
CA PRO A 115 -36.35 5.24 -10.26
C PRO A 115 -35.16 4.92 -9.34
N SER A 116 -34.03 5.61 -9.54
CA SER A 116 -32.75 5.31 -8.88
C SER A 116 -32.77 5.49 -7.36
N TYR A 117 -33.69 6.28 -6.80
CA TYR A 117 -33.80 6.52 -5.37
C TYR A 117 -35.25 6.76 -4.94
N PRO A 118 -35.66 6.28 -3.75
CA PRO A 118 -36.96 6.61 -3.19
C PRO A 118 -37.02 8.10 -2.83
N ASN A 119 -38.16 8.73 -3.14
CA ASN A 119 -38.49 10.08 -2.70
C ASN A 119 -39.35 10.01 -1.44
N ILE A 120 -39.32 11.08 -0.62
CA ILE A 120 -40.13 11.18 0.60
C ILE A 120 -41.07 12.38 0.47
N ILE A 121 -42.36 12.16 0.63
CA ILE A 121 -43.38 13.22 0.69
C ILE A 121 -44.52 12.82 1.61
N THR A 122 -45.24 13.78 2.19
CA THR A 122 -46.49 13.52 2.91
C THR A 122 -47.68 13.58 1.95
N LEU A 123 -48.77 12.89 2.24
CA LEU A 123 -49.97 12.94 1.40
C LEU A 123 -50.54 14.37 1.29
N SER A 124 -50.48 15.15 2.38
CA SER A 124 -50.85 16.56 2.37
C SER A 124 -50.02 17.39 1.37
N ASN A 125 -48.69 17.20 1.35
CA ASN A 125 -47.81 17.91 0.41
C ASN A 125 -47.95 17.36 -1.02
N LEU A 126 -48.26 16.08 -1.19
CA LEU A 126 -48.52 15.50 -2.50
C LEU A 126 -49.71 16.19 -3.17
N ARG A 127 -50.80 16.43 -2.43
CA ARG A 127 -52.02 17.08 -2.92
C ARG A 127 -51.79 18.54 -3.37
N ILE A 128 -50.90 19.26 -2.70
CA ILE A 128 -50.63 20.69 -2.99
C ILE A 128 -49.51 20.85 -4.04
N SER A 129 -48.54 19.93 -4.07
CA SER A 129 -47.36 20.07 -4.92
C SER A 129 -47.68 19.84 -6.40
N LYS A 130 -47.27 20.78 -7.26
CA LYS A 130 -47.41 20.65 -8.72
C LYS A 130 -46.72 19.42 -9.31
N HIS A 131 -45.57 19.02 -8.77
CA HIS A 131 -44.74 17.95 -9.34
C HIS A 131 -44.64 16.68 -8.48
N GLY A 132 -44.84 16.74 -7.16
CA GLY A 132 -44.68 15.60 -6.24
C GLY A 132 -43.24 15.14 -6.04
N CYS A 133 -42.51 14.84 -7.11
CA CYS A 133 -41.11 14.44 -7.11
C CYS A 133 -40.16 15.64 -7.08
N ARG A 134 -39.13 15.59 -6.23
CA ARG A 134 -38.11 16.65 -6.11
C ARG A 134 -37.30 16.82 -7.39
N ALA A 135 -36.94 15.72 -8.05
CA ALA A 135 -36.17 15.74 -9.29
C ALA A 135 -36.98 16.34 -10.45
N CYS A 136 -38.23 15.89 -10.66
CA CYS A 136 -39.14 16.50 -11.64
C CYS A 136 -39.32 18.02 -11.44
N ARG A 137 -39.45 18.46 -10.17
CA ARG A 137 -39.53 19.89 -9.85
C ARG A 137 -38.25 20.62 -10.26
N ASN A 138 -37.08 20.06 -9.94
CA ASN A 138 -35.80 20.69 -10.28
C ASN A 138 -35.59 20.76 -11.80
N GLU A 139 -35.97 19.73 -12.55
CA GLU A 139 -35.93 19.72 -14.02
C GLU A 139 -36.84 20.79 -14.63
N ALA A 140 -38.07 20.93 -14.12
CA ALA A 140 -38.98 21.96 -14.59
C ALA A 140 -38.45 23.39 -14.33
N ILE A 141 -37.83 23.61 -13.16
CA ILE A 141 -37.17 24.89 -12.82
C ILE A 141 -35.93 25.11 -13.69
N ALA A 142 -35.15 24.06 -13.97
CA ALA A 142 -33.98 24.16 -14.82
C ALA A 142 -34.35 24.51 -16.27
N GLN A 143 -35.43 23.91 -16.79
CA GLN A 143 -35.95 24.20 -18.12
C GLN A 143 -36.49 25.63 -18.22
N SER A 144 -37.16 26.15 -17.19
CA SER A 144 -37.68 27.53 -17.22
C SER A 144 -36.59 28.59 -17.07
N LYS A 145 -35.46 28.25 -16.45
CA LYS A 145 -34.28 29.14 -16.32
C LYS A 145 -33.28 28.98 -17.47
N ARG A 146 -33.53 28.06 -18.41
CA ARG A 146 -32.63 27.79 -19.53
C ARG A 146 -32.59 29.02 -20.44
N THR A 147 -31.39 29.55 -20.65
CA THR A 147 -31.18 30.62 -21.64
C THR A 147 -31.43 30.09 -23.04
N ASP A 148 -32.13 30.84 -23.88
CA ASP A 148 -32.43 30.45 -25.25
C ASP A 148 -31.16 30.26 -26.08
N PHE A 149 -31.21 29.30 -27.01
CA PHE A 149 -30.05 28.93 -27.82
C PHE A 149 -29.54 30.09 -28.68
N GLU A 150 -30.44 30.88 -29.25
CA GLU A 150 -30.10 32.07 -30.05
C GLU A 150 -29.29 33.09 -29.24
N ILE A 151 -29.66 33.29 -27.96
CA ILE A 151 -28.91 34.15 -27.05
C ILE A 151 -27.52 33.54 -26.84
N VAL A 152 -27.42 32.24 -26.57
CA VAL A 152 -26.12 31.57 -26.40
C VAL A 152 -25.24 31.74 -27.63
N GLU A 153 -25.76 31.49 -28.82
CA GLU A 153 -25.04 31.63 -30.10
C GLU A 153 -24.51 33.06 -30.31
N SER A 154 -25.31 34.08 -29.99
CA SER A 154 -24.89 35.48 -30.13
C SER A 154 -23.64 35.82 -29.31
N TYR A 155 -23.43 35.22 -28.13
CA TYR A 155 -22.23 35.42 -27.32
C TYR A 155 -20.98 34.80 -27.95
N PHE A 156 -21.11 33.63 -28.60
CA PHE A 156 -20.01 33.01 -29.33
C PHE A 156 -19.59 33.86 -30.53
N VAL A 157 -20.57 34.31 -31.32
CA VAL A 157 -20.32 35.18 -32.48
C VAL A 157 -19.69 36.51 -32.04
N ALA A 158 -20.18 37.14 -30.98
CA ALA A 158 -19.61 38.38 -30.45
C ALA A 158 -18.15 38.24 -29.98
N LYS A 159 -17.72 37.03 -29.59
CA LYS A 159 -16.32 36.71 -29.24
C LYS A 159 -15.50 36.19 -30.41
N GLY A 160 -16.08 36.13 -31.62
CA GLY A 160 -15.42 35.66 -32.84
C GLY A 160 -15.32 34.14 -32.95
N TYR A 161 -16.24 33.40 -32.34
CA TYR A 161 -16.31 31.93 -32.39
C TYR A 161 -17.57 31.46 -33.12
N LEU A 162 -17.50 30.28 -33.72
CA LEU A 162 -18.64 29.63 -34.39
C LEU A 162 -19.06 28.41 -33.57
N LEU A 163 -20.31 28.38 -33.12
CA LEU A 163 -20.82 27.26 -32.34
C LEU A 163 -20.93 26.01 -33.24
N ASN A 164 -20.44 24.86 -32.76
CA ASN A 164 -20.41 23.60 -33.52
C ASN A 164 -21.36 22.56 -32.89
N ILE A 165 -22.56 23.01 -32.52
CA ILE A 165 -23.66 22.17 -32.05
C ILE A 165 -24.97 22.72 -32.61
N GLN A 166 -25.96 21.85 -32.79
CA GLN A 166 -27.30 22.22 -33.21
C GLN A 166 -28.18 22.64 -32.02
N PRO A 167 -29.24 23.44 -32.23
CA PRO A 167 -30.12 23.90 -31.16
C PRO A 167 -30.71 22.79 -30.27
N HIS A 168 -31.03 21.63 -30.86
CA HIS A 168 -31.58 20.48 -30.14
C HIS A 168 -30.55 19.73 -29.29
N GLU A 169 -29.24 19.92 -29.54
CA GLU A 169 -28.16 19.31 -28.76
C GLU A 169 -27.83 20.09 -27.48
N TYR A 170 -28.15 21.39 -27.48
CA TYR A 170 -27.99 22.23 -26.30
C TYR A 170 -28.94 21.76 -25.19
N LYS A 171 -28.41 21.47 -24.00
CA LYS A 171 -29.21 21.06 -22.84
C LYS A 171 -29.35 22.18 -21.82
N ASN A 172 -28.23 22.81 -21.45
CA ASN A 172 -28.16 23.86 -20.45
C ASN A 172 -26.80 24.61 -20.54
N GLY A 173 -26.70 25.77 -19.90
CA GLY A 173 -25.48 26.60 -19.93
C GLY A 173 -24.28 26.08 -19.12
N LYS A 174 -24.42 24.95 -18.41
CA LYS A 174 -23.34 24.33 -17.64
C LYS A 174 -22.61 23.22 -18.39
N GLU A 175 -23.25 22.64 -19.42
CA GLU A 175 -22.58 21.69 -20.30
C GLU A 175 -21.60 22.42 -21.23
N LYS A 176 -20.52 21.73 -21.62
CA LYS A 176 -19.53 22.28 -22.54
C LYS A 176 -20.10 22.26 -23.95
N LEU A 177 -20.13 23.43 -24.57
CA LEU A 177 -20.57 23.65 -25.94
C LEU A 177 -19.34 23.65 -26.85
N ALA A 178 -19.35 22.79 -27.86
CA ALA A 178 -18.27 22.74 -28.85
C ALA A 178 -18.35 23.99 -29.75
N PHE A 179 -17.19 24.56 -30.07
CA PHE A 179 -17.09 25.72 -30.96
C PHE A 179 -15.78 25.69 -31.75
N ILE A 180 -15.80 26.37 -32.89
CA ILE A 180 -14.68 26.53 -33.81
C ILE A 180 -14.14 27.94 -33.65
N CYS A 181 -12.82 28.04 -33.50
CA CYS A 181 -12.11 29.30 -33.61
C CYS A 181 -11.68 29.51 -35.07
N PRO A 182 -12.07 30.60 -35.75
CA PRO A 182 -11.66 30.84 -37.14
C PRO A 182 -10.14 30.92 -37.32
N LYS A 183 -9.38 31.33 -36.29
CA LYS A 183 -7.91 31.34 -36.32
C LYS A 183 -7.29 29.95 -36.18
N HIS A 184 -7.99 29.03 -35.53
CA HIS A 184 -7.52 27.68 -35.22
C HIS A 184 -8.63 26.66 -35.51
N PRO A 185 -9.04 26.51 -36.80
CA PRO A 185 -10.26 25.78 -37.16
C PRO A 185 -10.14 24.26 -36.94
N THR A 186 -8.92 23.73 -36.97
CA THR A 186 -8.62 22.32 -36.75
C THR A 186 -8.59 21.94 -35.26
N TYR A 187 -8.61 22.92 -34.35
CA TYR A 187 -8.51 22.66 -32.91
C TYR A 187 -9.92 22.55 -32.29
N PRO A 188 -10.27 21.38 -31.69
CA PRO A 188 -11.57 21.22 -31.05
C PRO A 188 -11.59 22.03 -29.75
N ASN A 189 -12.41 23.08 -29.71
CA ASN A 189 -12.61 23.85 -28.48
C ASN A 189 -14.00 23.56 -27.90
N ALA A 190 -14.10 23.57 -26.57
CA ALA A 190 -15.39 23.45 -25.89
C ALA A 190 -15.36 24.21 -24.57
N MET A 191 -16.44 24.93 -24.26
CA MET A 191 -16.59 25.67 -23.00
C MET A 191 -18.04 25.83 -22.59
N THR A 192 -18.30 26.18 -21.34
CA THR A 192 -19.67 26.41 -20.86
C THR A 192 -20.16 27.81 -21.27
N PHE A 193 -21.48 28.01 -21.33
CA PHE A 193 -22.05 29.33 -21.58
C PHE A 193 -21.66 30.35 -20.49
N GLU A 194 -21.55 29.89 -19.24
CA GLU A 194 -21.11 30.73 -18.13
C GLU A 194 -19.66 31.23 -18.33
N ALA A 195 -18.77 30.37 -18.87
CA ALA A 195 -17.37 30.71 -19.12
C ALA A 195 -17.19 31.76 -20.21
N ILE A 196 -17.98 31.73 -21.28
CA ILE A 196 -17.92 32.75 -22.34
C ILE A 196 -18.58 34.07 -21.92
N LYS A 197 -19.65 33.99 -21.11
CA LYS A 197 -20.42 35.15 -20.66
C LYS A 197 -19.66 36.00 -19.64
N PHE A 198 -19.04 35.35 -18.65
CA PHE A 198 -18.40 36.05 -17.53
C PHE A 198 -16.87 35.92 -17.51
N GLY A 199 -16.30 34.97 -18.27
CA GLY A 199 -14.87 34.68 -18.25
C GLY A 199 -14.10 35.23 -19.44
N ASN A 200 -12.77 35.27 -19.27
CA ASN A 200 -11.80 35.45 -20.37
C ASN A 200 -11.40 34.12 -21.01
N GLN A 201 -12.30 33.13 -20.98
CA GLN A 201 -12.06 31.83 -21.62
C GLN A 201 -12.33 31.92 -23.12
N GLY A 202 -11.59 31.14 -23.89
CA GLY A 202 -11.55 31.26 -25.34
C GLY A 202 -10.97 30.03 -26.00
N CYS A 203 -10.56 30.19 -27.26
CA CYS A 203 -9.66 29.24 -27.89
C CYS A 203 -8.37 29.12 -27.08
N VAL A 204 -8.00 27.88 -26.73
CA VAL A 204 -6.80 27.59 -25.93
C VAL A 204 -5.55 28.07 -26.65
N VAL A 205 -5.46 27.84 -27.96
CA VAL A 205 -4.31 28.24 -28.78
C VAL A 205 -4.16 29.76 -28.82
N CYS A 206 -5.24 30.50 -29.08
CA CYS A 206 -5.23 31.97 -29.01
C CYS A 206 -4.77 32.50 -27.65
N TRP A 207 -5.14 31.83 -26.56
CA TRP A 207 -4.69 32.23 -25.22
C TRP A 207 -3.21 31.93 -25.01
N GLU A 208 -2.72 30.77 -25.45
CA GLU A 208 -1.31 30.40 -25.38
C GLU A 208 -0.41 31.34 -26.19
N GLU A 209 -0.85 31.75 -27.38
CA GLU A 209 -0.16 32.74 -28.23
C GLU A 209 -0.04 34.08 -27.50
N ARG A 210 -1.15 34.67 -27.05
CA ARG A 210 -1.13 35.94 -26.31
C ARG A 210 -0.28 35.88 -25.05
N ARG A 211 -0.39 34.80 -24.29
CA ARG A 211 0.40 34.61 -23.07
C ARG A 211 1.88 34.43 -23.39
N GLY A 212 2.19 33.73 -24.48
CA GLY A 212 3.55 33.53 -24.97
C GLY A 212 4.19 34.84 -25.37
N ASP A 213 3.48 35.67 -26.13
CA ASP A 213 3.94 36.98 -26.58
C ASP A 213 4.14 37.95 -25.41
N ALA A 214 3.21 37.97 -24.46
CA ALA A 214 3.31 38.82 -23.26
C ALA A 214 4.49 38.44 -22.34
N LEU A 215 4.88 37.15 -22.32
CA LEU A 215 6.02 36.66 -21.55
C LEU A 215 7.32 36.66 -22.35
N ARG A 216 7.27 36.93 -23.66
CA ARG A 216 8.43 36.87 -24.54
C ARG A 216 9.40 37.97 -24.11
N LYS A 217 10.64 37.58 -23.83
CA LYS A 217 11.70 38.53 -23.52
C LYS A 217 12.10 39.26 -24.80
N ASP A 218 12.58 40.49 -24.67
CA ASP A 218 13.20 41.16 -25.81
C ASP A 218 14.55 40.50 -26.12
N PHE A 219 15.01 40.61 -27.37
CA PHE A 219 16.24 39.93 -27.78
C PHE A 219 17.48 40.49 -27.08
N THR A 220 17.47 41.78 -26.71
CA THR A 220 18.54 42.43 -25.95
C THR A 220 18.69 41.89 -24.53
N GLU A 221 17.57 41.58 -23.87
CA GLU A 221 17.51 40.94 -22.56
C GLU A 221 18.00 39.50 -22.68
N VAL A 222 17.63 38.79 -23.75
CA VAL A 222 18.16 37.45 -24.03
C VAL A 222 19.68 37.49 -24.14
N GLN A 223 20.25 38.40 -24.93
CA GLN A 223 21.71 38.55 -25.04
C GLN A 223 22.38 38.78 -23.68
N SER A 224 21.79 39.64 -22.85
CA SER A 224 22.29 39.93 -21.50
C SER A 224 22.30 38.68 -20.61
N LEU A 225 21.26 37.84 -20.66
CA LEU A 225 21.17 36.60 -19.88
C LEU A 225 22.26 35.56 -20.24
N PHE A 226 22.68 35.51 -21.51
CA PHE A 226 23.79 34.65 -21.93
C PHE A 226 25.13 35.23 -21.46
N LEU A 227 25.32 36.55 -21.61
CA LEU A 227 26.54 37.24 -21.22
C LEU A 227 26.80 37.17 -19.70
N GLU A 228 25.76 37.33 -18.87
CA GLU A 228 25.85 37.16 -17.40
C GLU A 228 26.36 35.78 -16.96
N ARG A 229 26.30 34.78 -17.84
CA ARG A 229 26.78 33.42 -17.61
C ARG A 229 28.06 33.10 -18.39
N ASP A 230 28.71 34.12 -18.94
CA ASP A 230 29.88 34.02 -19.81
C ASP A 230 29.65 33.14 -21.05
N TYR A 231 28.39 33.02 -21.51
CA TYR A 231 28.04 32.26 -22.70
C TYR A 231 28.07 33.16 -23.95
N GLU A 232 28.65 32.64 -25.03
CA GLU A 232 28.61 33.28 -26.34
C GLU A 232 27.34 32.82 -27.09
N LEU A 233 26.35 33.71 -27.21
CA LEU A 233 25.13 33.44 -27.98
C LEU A 233 25.42 33.50 -29.48
N LEU A 234 25.06 32.44 -30.22
CA LEU A 234 25.29 32.34 -31.67
C LEU A 234 24.03 32.61 -32.51
N ALA A 235 22.87 32.77 -31.84
CA ALA A 235 21.62 33.10 -32.48
C ALA A 235 21.55 34.59 -32.82
N THR A 236 20.86 34.92 -33.91
CA THR A 236 20.45 36.29 -34.25
C THR A 236 19.01 36.55 -33.81
N GLU A 237 18.55 37.81 -33.90
CA GLU A 237 17.18 38.18 -33.53
C GLU A 237 16.13 37.40 -34.34
N ASN A 238 16.40 37.15 -35.62
CA ASN A 238 15.52 36.40 -36.51
C ASN A 238 15.38 34.92 -36.11
N ASP A 239 16.34 34.36 -35.36
CA ASP A 239 16.29 32.98 -34.88
C ASP A 239 15.41 32.81 -33.63
N TYR A 240 15.03 33.92 -32.98
CA TYR A 240 14.34 33.94 -31.70
C TYR A 240 12.86 34.35 -31.84
N SER A 241 12.01 33.34 -32.06
CA SER A 241 10.57 33.55 -32.15
C SER A 241 9.84 33.56 -30.81
N ASN A 242 10.32 32.81 -29.81
CA ASN A 242 9.69 32.72 -28.48
C ASN A 242 10.64 32.15 -27.42
N ASN A 243 10.29 32.25 -26.13
CA ASN A 243 11.13 31.77 -25.02
C ASN A 243 11.35 30.26 -24.98
N LYS A 244 10.56 29.46 -25.71
CA LYS A 244 10.70 28.00 -25.78
C LYS A 244 11.66 27.57 -26.89
N LYS A 245 11.90 28.42 -27.90
CA LYS A 245 12.84 28.18 -28.99
C LYS A 245 14.24 27.95 -28.40
N ARG A 246 14.91 26.91 -28.88
CA ARG A 246 16.29 26.61 -28.48
C ARG A 246 17.24 27.47 -29.30
N LEU A 247 18.10 28.20 -28.63
CA LEU A 247 19.11 29.07 -29.23
C LEU A 247 20.50 28.41 -29.07
N PRO A 248 21.30 28.33 -30.14
CA PRO A 248 22.67 27.84 -30.06
C PRO A 248 23.58 28.81 -29.31
N PHE A 249 24.48 28.27 -28.49
CA PHE A 249 25.48 29.05 -27.74
C PHE A 249 26.75 28.23 -27.48
N ARG A 250 27.85 28.92 -27.17
CA ARG A 250 29.09 28.31 -26.70
C ARG A 250 29.32 28.58 -25.22
N CYS A 251 29.81 27.54 -24.54
CA CYS A 251 30.19 27.60 -23.14
C CYS A 251 31.72 27.74 -23.06
N PRO A 252 32.27 28.63 -22.20
CA PRO A 252 33.71 28.87 -22.11
C PRO A 252 34.48 27.68 -21.54
N ILE A 253 33.84 26.88 -20.69
CA ILE A 253 34.43 25.66 -20.09
C ILE A 253 34.49 24.53 -21.12
N HIS A 254 33.51 24.48 -22.04
CA HIS A 254 33.42 23.43 -23.04
C HIS A 254 33.21 24.00 -24.46
N PRO A 255 34.20 24.72 -25.00
CA PRO A 255 34.08 25.45 -26.28
C PRO A 255 33.89 24.53 -27.48
N GLN A 256 34.30 23.26 -27.37
CA GLN A 256 34.15 22.25 -28.42
C GLN A 256 32.70 21.80 -28.63
N TYR A 257 31.79 22.05 -27.68
CA TYR A 257 30.39 21.66 -27.81
C TYR A 257 29.52 22.84 -28.22
N LEU A 258 28.85 22.70 -29.36
CA LEU A 258 27.74 23.57 -29.74
C LEU A 258 26.52 23.20 -28.89
N ASN A 259 26.22 24.02 -27.89
CA ASN A 259 25.09 23.79 -27.00
C ASN A 259 23.86 24.51 -27.55
N SER A 260 22.67 24.05 -27.15
CA SER A 260 21.42 24.78 -27.42
C SER A 260 20.55 24.79 -26.16
N ILE A 261 19.92 25.93 -25.86
CA ILE A 261 19.05 26.08 -24.69
C ILE A 261 17.92 27.06 -25.00
N SER A 262 16.77 26.88 -24.37
CA SER A 262 15.70 27.87 -24.44
C SER A 262 15.87 28.94 -23.36
N VAL A 263 15.38 30.15 -23.61
CA VAL A 263 15.44 31.25 -22.65
C VAL A 263 14.79 30.85 -21.32
N ASN A 264 13.64 30.16 -21.36
CA ASN A 264 12.99 29.65 -20.16
C ASN A 264 13.87 28.68 -19.35
N SER A 265 14.61 27.79 -20.01
CA SER A 265 15.51 26.87 -19.31
C SER A 265 16.72 27.60 -18.73
N LEU A 266 17.27 28.57 -19.45
CA LEU A 266 18.38 29.39 -18.98
C LEU A 266 18.00 30.19 -17.72
N THR A 267 16.83 30.84 -17.72
CA THR A 267 16.31 31.58 -16.56
C THR A 267 16.05 30.66 -15.35
N ASN A 268 15.69 29.39 -15.60
CA ASN A 268 15.52 28.37 -14.55
C ASN A 268 16.86 27.77 -14.06
N GLY A 269 18.01 28.37 -14.39
CA GLY A 269 19.33 27.95 -13.91
C GLY A 269 19.94 26.74 -14.64
N GLN A 270 19.35 26.34 -15.77
CA GLN A 270 19.98 25.38 -16.68
C GLN A 270 21.04 26.08 -17.54
N GLY A 271 21.87 25.31 -18.23
CA GLY A 271 22.96 25.84 -19.04
C GLY A 271 23.59 24.77 -19.90
N CYS A 272 24.91 24.85 -20.08
CA CYS A 272 25.69 23.83 -20.76
C CYS A 272 25.48 22.46 -20.11
N LYS A 273 25.15 21.44 -20.92
CA LYS A 273 24.83 20.09 -20.41
C LYS A 273 25.99 19.49 -19.60
N PRO A 274 27.24 19.45 -20.10
CA PRO A 274 28.41 19.02 -19.33
C PRO A 274 28.56 19.72 -17.96
N CYS A 275 28.35 21.05 -17.91
CA CYS A 275 28.39 21.79 -16.64
C CYS A 275 27.26 21.37 -15.69
N GLY A 276 26.05 21.19 -16.22
CA GLY A 276 24.89 20.71 -15.46
C GLY A 276 25.12 19.31 -14.89
N ASP A 277 25.62 18.39 -15.71
CA ASP A 277 25.93 17.01 -15.30
C ASP A 277 27.02 16.98 -14.21
N ALA A 278 28.05 17.83 -14.32
CA ALA A 278 29.09 17.98 -13.31
C ALA A 278 28.51 18.46 -11.96
N ARG A 279 27.69 19.52 -11.99
CA ARG A 279 27.02 20.06 -10.80
C ARG A 279 26.15 19.02 -10.10
N VAL A 280 25.37 18.26 -10.86
CA VAL A 280 24.52 17.18 -10.31
C VAL A 280 25.39 16.08 -9.71
N ARG A 281 26.44 15.64 -10.39
CA ARG A 281 27.38 14.63 -9.89
C ARG A 281 28.02 15.05 -8.57
N ASP A 282 28.46 16.31 -8.47
CA ASP A 282 29.12 16.82 -7.28
C ASP A 282 28.14 16.94 -6.09
N ALA A 283 26.90 17.36 -6.35
CA ALA A 283 25.84 17.38 -5.33
C ALA A 283 25.46 15.98 -4.82
N HIS A 284 25.52 14.95 -5.68
CA HIS A 284 25.24 13.56 -5.31
C HIS A 284 26.47 12.80 -4.80
N ARG A 285 27.64 13.46 -4.72
CA ARG A 285 28.87 12.81 -4.27
C ARG A 285 28.80 12.55 -2.77
N ILE A 286 28.73 11.27 -2.42
CA ILE A 286 28.79 10.85 -1.01
C ILE A 286 30.21 11.06 -0.49
N PRO A 287 30.41 11.81 0.60
CA PRO A 287 31.74 12.08 1.12
C PRO A 287 32.35 10.82 1.75
N TYR A 288 33.67 10.68 1.66
CA TYR A 288 34.40 9.54 2.24
C TYR A 288 34.17 9.41 3.75
N SER A 289 34.07 10.54 4.45
CA SER A 289 33.77 10.59 5.89
C SER A 289 32.47 9.85 6.24
N PHE A 290 31.41 10.06 5.46
CA PHE A 290 30.14 9.36 5.62
C PHE A 290 30.28 7.86 5.35
N VAL A 291 30.92 7.47 4.25
CA VAL A 291 31.16 6.05 3.91
C VAL A 291 31.90 5.35 5.04
N LYS A 292 33.02 5.93 5.52
CA LYS A 292 33.82 5.38 6.62
C LYS A 292 33.02 5.28 7.92
N GLY A 293 32.24 6.30 8.25
CA GLY A 293 31.35 6.31 9.41
C GLY A 293 30.27 5.21 9.33
N PHE A 294 29.70 5.00 8.15
CA PHE A 294 28.65 4.00 7.93
C PHE A 294 29.16 2.56 8.11
N PHE A 295 30.33 2.23 7.56
CA PHE A 295 30.95 0.91 7.81
C PHE A 295 31.19 0.68 9.30
N LYS A 296 31.74 1.67 10.01
CA LYS A 296 31.98 1.59 11.46
C LYS A 296 30.69 1.40 12.25
N GLN A 297 29.64 2.15 11.93
CA GLN A 297 28.32 2.03 12.56
C GLN A 297 27.73 0.62 12.42
N LYS A 298 27.95 -0.03 11.27
CA LYS A 298 27.51 -1.42 11.03
C LYS A 298 28.45 -2.48 11.62
N GLY A 299 29.50 -2.09 12.35
CA GLY A 299 30.45 -3.00 12.97
C GLY A 299 31.57 -3.49 12.04
N TYR A 300 31.78 -2.84 10.89
CA TYR A 300 32.81 -3.21 9.92
C TYR A 300 33.95 -2.19 9.89
N LYS A 301 35.18 -2.67 9.73
CA LYS A 301 36.36 -1.80 9.56
C LYS A 301 36.66 -1.61 8.07
N LEU A 302 36.49 -0.40 7.55
CA LEU A 302 36.88 -0.06 6.18
C LEU A 302 38.41 0.00 6.07
N LEU A 303 38.98 -0.69 5.07
CA LEU A 303 40.42 -0.75 4.81
C LEU A 303 40.85 0.19 3.66
N THR A 304 39.94 0.52 2.76
CA THR A 304 40.21 1.47 1.67
C THR A 304 40.26 2.92 2.20
N ASN A 305 41.31 3.66 1.82
CA ASN A 305 41.59 5.02 2.30
C ASN A 305 41.04 6.16 1.41
N SER A 306 40.49 5.85 0.24
CA SER A 306 39.94 6.83 -0.69
C SER A 306 38.60 6.36 -1.28
N TYR A 307 37.74 7.32 -1.62
CA TYR A 307 36.43 7.05 -2.22
C TYR A 307 36.12 8.06 -3.33
N GLN A 308 35.92 7.53 -4.53
CA GLN A 308 35.61 8.29 -5.73
C GLN A 308 34.10 8.24 -6.02
N ASN A 309 33.51 7.05 -5.98
CA ASN A 309 32.10 6.83 -6.31
C ASN A 309 31.56 5.52 -5.71
N ASN A 310 30.24 5.32 -5.79
CA ASN A 310 29.54 4.19 -5.18
C ASN A 310 29.80 2.82 -5.84
N SER A 311 30.46 2.81 -6.99
CA SER A 311 30.80 1.62 -7.76
C SER A 311 32.26 1.22 -7.58
N GLN A 312 33.08 2.05 -6.93
CA GLN A 312 34.45 1.70 -6.53
C GLN A 312 34.44 0.48 -5.60
N ILE A 313 35.41 -0.40 -5.80
CA ILE A 313 35.68 -1.52 -4.90
C ILE A 313 36.28 -0.99 -3.58
N LEU A 314 35.60 -1.33 -2.49
CA LEU A 314 35.95 -1.02 -1.12
C LEU A 314 36.30 -2.30 -0.37
N TRP A 315 37.52 -2.36 0.14
CA TRP A 315 37.98 -3.43 1.00
C TRP A 315 37.58 -3.13 2.44
N TYR A 316 37.01 -4.13 3.11
CA TYR A 316 36.61 -4.01 4.51
C TYR A 316 36.90 -5.31 5.27
N CYS A 317 36.89 -5.21 6.60
CA CYS A 317 37.02 -6.33 7.52
C CYS A 317 35.75 -6.45 8.37
N CYS A 318 35.20 -7.66 8.49
CA CYS A 318 34.08 -7.94 9.37
C CYS A 318 34.51 -8.15 10.83
N PRO A 319 33.57 -8.20 11.81
CA PRO A 319 33.86 -8.48 13.21
C PRO A 319 34.64 -9.78 13.44
N TYR A 320 34.40 -10.79 12.61
CA TYR A 320 35.06 -12.10 12.65
C TYR A 320 36.41 -12.13 11.90
N GLY A 321 36.97 -10.98 11.52
CA GLY A 321 38.30 -10.88 10.90
C GLY A 321 38.37 -11.15 9.40
N HIS A 322 37.25 -11.45 8.73
CA HIS A 322 37.24 -11.71 7.29
C HIS A 322 37.43 -10.42 6.47
N LYS A 323 38.48 -10.37 5.65
CA LYS A 323 38.74 -9.30 4.69
C LYS A 323 38.04 -9.59 3.36
N ARG A 324 37.16 -8.70 2.90
CA ARG A 324 36.40 -8.89 1.65
C ARG A 324 36.25 -7.58 0.87
N PRO A 325 36.17 -7.65 -0.47
CA PRO A 325 35.77 -6.52 -1.30
C PRO A 325 34.24 -6.37 -1.33
N THR A 326 33.75 -5.14 -1.48
CA THR A 326 32.35 -4.81 -1.80
C THR A 326 32.30 -3.47 -2.53
N THR A 327 31.12 -3.03 -2.96
CA THR A 327 30.89 -1.64 -3.40
C THR A 327 30.05 -0.93 -2.36
N PHE A 328 30.14 0.40 -2.27
CA PHE A 328 29.27 1.14 -1.34
C PHE A 328 27.80 0.97 -1.70
N ARG A 329 27.46 0.92 -3.00
CA ARG A 329 26.09 0.62 -3.47
C ARG A 329 25.57 -0.69 -2.87
N ASN A 330 26.34 -1.79 -2.98
CA ASN A 330 25.89 -3.09 -2.47
C ASN A 330 25.84 -3.12 -0.94
N PHE A 331 26.81 -2.50 -0.27
CA PHE A 331 26.87 -2.46 1.18
C PHE A 331 25.73 -1.62 1.78
N TYR A 332 25.40 -0.49 1.16
CA TYR A 332 24.37 0.44 1.63
C TYR A 332 22.96 0.00 1.25
N TYR A 333 22.68 -0.18 -0.05
CA TYR A 333 21.32 -0.43 -0.56
C TYR A 333 20.94 -1.92 -0.56
N ASN A 334 21.85 -2.80 -0.95
CA ASN A 334 21.55 -4.24 -1.07
C ASN A 334 21.81 -5.00 0.24
N HIS A 335 22.19 -4.28 1.30
CA HIS A 335 22.56 -4.84 2.59
C HIS A 335 23.58 -5.99 2.49
N ALA A 336 24.43 -5.99 1.47
CA ALA A 336 25.44 -7.03 1.28
C ALA A 336 26.48 -6.93 2.40
N ARG A 337 26.51 -7.94 3.26
CA ARG A 337 27.46 -8.07 4.38
C ARG A 337 28.58 -9.04 4.02
N CYS A 338 29.33 -9.49 5.01
CA CYS A 338 30.37 -10.49 4.79
C CYS A 338 29.76 -11.80 4.28
N LYS A 339 29.95 -12.08 2.98
CA LYS A 339 29.46 -13.29 2.33
C LYS A 339 29.96 -14.58 3.01
N LYS A 340 31.16 -14.56 3.61
CA LYS A 340 31.66 -15.72 4.35
C LYS A 340 30.82 -15.98 5.61
N CYS A 341 30.52 -14.94 6.39
CA CYS A 341 29.67 -15.05 7.57
C CYS A 341 28.23 -15.44 7.19
N ASP A 342 27.67 -14.85 6.13
CA ASP A 342 26.32 -15.18 5.64
C ASP A 342 26.22 -16.64 5.18
N ASN A 343 27.24 -17.14 4.47
CA ASN A 343 27.31 -18.55 4.11
C ASN A 343 27.39 -19.46 5.34
N GLU A 344 28.26 -19.13 6.30
CA GLU A 344 28.42 -19.89 7.55
C GLU A 344 27.11 -19.97 8.35
N SER A 345 26.36 -18.87 8.45
CA SER A 345 25.06 -18.85 9.13
C SER A 345 23.97 -19.69 8.47
N ARG A 346 24.13 -20.08 7.21
CA ARG A 346 23.15 -20.85 6.43
C ARG A 346 23.52 -22.32 6.25
N ARG A 347 24.54 -22.83 6.95
CA ARG A 347 24.93 -24.26 6.90
C ARG A 347 24.18 -25.08 7.95
N GLY A 348 24.21 -26.40 7.79
CA GLY A 348 23.60 -27.35 8.72
C GLY A 348 22.10 -27.14 8.83
N GLU A 349 21.59 -27.15 10.05
CA GLU A 349 20.16 -26.98 10.39
C GLU A 349 19.56 -25.66 9.89
N ASN A 350 20.37 -24.62 9.72
CA ASN A 350 19.92 -23.33 9.18
C ASN A 350 19.73 -23.36 7.66
N ASN A 351 20.10 -24.45 6.98
CA ASN A 351 19.88 -24.61 5.56
C ASN A 351 18.49 -25.18 5.30
N HIS A 352 17.67 -24.52 4.49
CA HIS A 352 16.38 -25.04 4.01
C HIS A 352 16.44 -26.46 3.40
N GLY A 353 17.60 -26.87 2.85
CA GLY A 353 17.81 -28.22 2.33
C GLY A 353 18.17 -29.27 3.39
N TRP A 354 18.25 -28.91 4.68
CA TRP A 354 18.59 -29.82 5.76
C TRP A 354 17.44 -30.77 6.07
N LYS A 355 17.66 -32.06 5.80
CA LYS A 355 16.68 -33.13 6.04
C LYS A 355 16.88 -33.78 7.41
N GLY A 356 17.09 -32.98 8.46
CA GLY A 356 17.18 -33.48 9.84
C GLY A 356 18.33 -34.47 10.09
N GLY A 357 19.50 -34.29 9.47
CA GLY A 357 20.67 -35.11 9.79
C GLY A 357 20.62 -36.57 9.34
N VAL A 358 19.87 -36.89 8.28
CA VAL A 358 19.80 -38.27 7.71
C VAL A 358 21.10 -38.79 7.08
N THR A 359 22.21 -38.05 7.17
CA THR A 359 23.50 -38.48 6.63
C THR A 359 24.02 -39.65 7.42
N GLU A 360 24.48 -40.71 6.73
CA GLU A 360 25.11 -41.85 7.38
C GLU A 360 26.37 -41.45 8.12
N ILE A 361 26.59 -42.06 9.30
CA ILE A 361 27.72 -41.72 10.18
C ILE A 361 29.06 -41.87 9.48
N ASN A 362 29.22 -42.91 8.65
CA ASN A 362 30.47 -43.15 7.92
C ASN A 362 30.72 -42.10 6.84
N HIS A 363 29.68 -41.61 6.15
CA HIS A 363 29.83 -40.52 5.18
C HIS A 363 30.22 -39.22 5.88
N TYR A 364 29.62 -38.93 7.04
CA TYR A 364 29.97 -37.77 7.85
C TYR A 364 31.42 -37.80 8.34
N LEU A 365 31.84 -38.91 8.97
CA LEU A 365 33.20 -39.07 9.51
C LEU A 365 34.27 -39.15 8.41
N ARG A 366 33.99 -39.78 7.25
CA ARG A 366 34.93 -39.76 6.12
C ARG A 366 35.07 -38.38 5.47
N ALA A 367 34.08 -37.51 5.61
CA ALA A 367 34.15 -36.14 5.13
C ALA A 367 34.97 -35.23 6.06
N SER A 368 35.02 -35.51 7.37
CA SER A 368 35.78 -34.70 8.32
C SER A 368 37.30 -34.86 8.16
N ILE A 369 37.78 -36.00 7.70
CA ILE A 369 39.21 -36.28 7.49
C ILE A 369 39.78 -35.73 6.16
N ILE A 370 39.08 -34.79 5.51
CA ILE A 370 39.51 -34.24 4.21
C ILE A 370 40.86 -33.51 4.29
N GLU A 371 41.15 -32.83 5.40
CA GLU A 371 42.43 -32.15 5.58
C GLU A 371 43.59 -33.14 5.75
N TRP A 372 43.36 -34.28 6.41
CA TRP A 372 44.33 -35.38 6.47
C TRP A 372 44.63 -35.95 5.07
N LYS A 373 43.60 -36.16 4.24
CA LYS A 373 43.79 -36.62 2.84
C LYS A 373 44.62 -35.61 2.03
N LYS A 374 44.28 -34.33 2.12
CA LYS A 374 45.02 -33.25 1.43
C LYS A 374 46.47 -33.16 1.88
N LYS A 375 46.74 -33.33 3.18
CA LYS A 375 48.10 -33.36 3.75
C LYS A 375 48.95 -34.42 3.05
N TRP A 376 48.49 -35.67 3.02
CA TRP A 376 49.26 -36.76 2.39
C TRP A 376 49.33 -36.64 0.87
N LEU A 377 48.25 -36.23 0.19
CA LEU A 377 48.32 -35.94 -1.25
C LEU A 377 49.39 -34.90 -1.57
N LYS A 378 49.48 -33.82 -0.77
CA LYS A 378 50.48 -32.78 -0.94
C LYS A 378 51.91 -33.27 -0.63
N GLU A 379 52.08 -34.10 0.40
CA GLU A 379 53.38 -34.69 0.77
C GLU A 379 53.96 -35.55 -0.36
N PHE A 380 53.10 -36.24 -1.12
CA PHE A 380 53.48 -37.06 -2.27
C PHE A 380 53.37 -36.32 -3.62
N ASP A 381 53.36 -34.98 -3.63
CA ASP A 381 53.25 -34.15 -4.83
C ASP A 381 52.08 -34.55 -5.76
N TYR A 382 50.97 -35.00 -5.18
CA TYR A 382 49.79 -35.50 -5.88
C TYR A 382 50.08 -36.66 -6.84
N GLN A 383 51.09 -37.48 -6.53
CA GLN A 383 51.47 -38.68 -7.27
C GLN A 383 51.02 -39.96 -6.57
N CYS A 384 50.73 -40.99 -7.36
CA CYS A 384 50.56 -42.35 -6.84
C CYS A 384 51.89 -42.89 -6.31
N PHE A 385 51.88 -43.48 -5.12
CA PHE A 385 53.06 -44.03 -4.46
C PHE A 385 53.74 -45.15 -5.26
N LEU A 386 52.97 -45.97 -5.99
CA LEU A 386 53.51 -47.12 -6.73
C LEU A 386 53.94 -46.78 -8.15
N THR A 387 53.25 -45.84 -8.83
CA THR A 387 53.53 -45.48 -10.23
C THR A 387 54.34 -44.19 -10.38
N SER A 388 54.48 -43.40 -9.31
CA SER A 388 55.13 -42.07 -9.31
C SER A 388 54.56 -41.10 -10.37
N LYS A 389 53.28 -41.28 -10.73
CA LYS A 389 52.57 -40.46 -11.72
C LYS A 389 51.40 -39.72 -11.08
N ASN A 390 51.10 -38.55 -11.64
CA ASN A 390 49.93 -37.75 -11.28
C ASN A 390 48.66 -38.36 -11.89
N HIS A 391 47.61 -38.45 -11.07
CA HIS A 391 46.32 -38.96 -11.52
C HIS A 391 45.18 -38.21 -10.85
N SER A 392 44.04 -38.12 -11.53
CA SER A 392 42.83 -37.47 -10.99
C SER A 392 42.07 -38.36 -9.99
N ASP A 393 42.33 -39.66 -9.99
CA ASP A 393 41.59 -40.69 -9.25
C ASP A 393 42.35 -41.21 -8.00
N LEU A 394 43.23 -40.40 -7.42
CA LEU A 394 44.02 -40.82 -6.26
C LEU A 394 43.17 -40.98 -4.99
N HIS A 395 43.28 -42.15 -4.38
CA HIS A 395 42.73 -42.48 -3.06
C HIS A 395 43.86 -42.57 -2.04
N VAL A 396 43.67 -41.98 -0.86
CA VAL A 396 44.63 -42.09 0.24
C VAL A 396 44.31 -43.35 1.05
N HIS A 397 45.19 -44.34 0.93
CA HIS A 397 45.16 -45.59 1.69
C HIS A 397 45.62 -45.35 3.13
N HIS A 398 44.96 -45.98 4.10
CA HIS A 398 45.36 -45.93 5.51
C HIS A 398 46.41 -47.01 5.82
N LEU A 399 47.62 -46.61 6.18
CA LEU A 399 48.68 -47.54 6.58
C LEU A 399 48.53 -47.89 8.08
N ASN A 400 48.65 -49.16 8.44
CA ASN A 400 48.65 -49.71 9.82
C ASN A 400 47.31 -49.75 10.58
N ALA A 401 46.30 -48.99 10.16
CA ALA A 401 44.97 -49.09 10.76
C ALA A 401 43.89 -48.79 9.71
N PRO A 402 43.05 -49.78 9.34
CA PRO A 402 41.96 -49.54 8.42
C PRO A 402 40.91 -48.61 9.06
N TYR A 403 40.23 -47.83 8.22
CA TYR A 403 39.26 -46.82 8.67
C TYR A 403 38.23 -47.33 9.70
N HIS A 404 37.71 -48.55 9.51
CA HIS A 404 36.66 -49.06 10.39
C HIS A 404 37.18 -49.32 11.81
N LYS A 405 38.42 -49.80 11.98
CA LYS A 405 39.06 -49.93 13.30
C LYS A 405 39.26 -48.59 13.98
N ILE A 406 39.71 -47.58 13.24
CA ILE A 406 39.87 -46.21 13.79
C ILE A 406 38.53 -45.67 14.30
N ARG A 407 37.44 -45.89 13.55
CA ARG A 407 36.09 -45.50 13.96
C ARG A 407 35.65 -46.27 15.20
N ASP A 408 35.83 -47.58 15.21
CA ASP A 408 35.34 -48.46 16.29
C ASP A 408 36.09 -48.22 17.59
N GLU A 409 37.41 -48.02 17.53
CA GLU A 409 38.22 -47.58 18.68
C GLU A 409 37.76 -46.22 19.23
N ALA A 410 37.41 -45.27 18.36
CA ALA A 410 36.89 -43.97 18.80
C ALA A 410 35.51 -44.07 19.44
N LEU A 411 34.66 -44.99 18.98
CA LEU A 411 33.37 -45.29 19.59
C LEU A 411 33.54 -45.94 20.97
N GLU A 412 34.45 -46.91 21.09
CA GLU A 412 34.76 -47.58 22.35
C GLU A 412 35.34 -46.61 23.39
N GLU A 413 36.31 -45.78 23.00
CA GLU A 413 36.95 -44.79 23.88
C GLU A 413 35.95 -43.75 24.43
N LEU A 414 34.95 -43.38 23.63
CA LEU A 414 33.87 -42.47 24.05
C LEU A 414 32.68 -43.19 24.70
N SER A 415 32.74 -44.52 24.83
CA SER A 415 31.64 -45.35 25.33
C SER A 415 30.32 -45.11 24.55
N LEU A 416 30.41 -45.01 23.22
CA LEU A 416 29.30 -44.78 22.31
C LEU A 416 28.92 -46.05 21.55
N VAL A 417 27.62 -46.20 21.29
CA VAL A 417 27.09 -47.25 20.41
C VAL A 417 27.14 -46.76 18.96
N ALA A 418 27.49 -47.65 18.02
CA ALA A 418 27.45 -47.37 16.59
C ALA A 418 25.99 -47.20 16.11
N LEU A 419 25.56 -45.95 15.94
CA LEU A 419 24.28 -45.58 15.35
C LEU A 419 24.44 -45.22 13.85
N PRO A 420 23.43 -45.51 13.00
CA PRO A 420 23.59 -45.46 11.55
C PRO A 420 23.67 -44.04 10.98
N ARG A 421 22.99 -43.06 11.57
CA ARG A 421 22.91 -41.68 11.06
C ARG A 421 23.35 -40.66 12.08
N ILE A 422 23.78 -39.49 11.62
CA ILE A 422 24.24 -38.42 12.51
C ILE A 422 23.12 -37.87 13.41
N CYS A 423 21.85 -37.93 12.97
CA CYS A 423 20.71 -37.50 13.77
C CYS A 423 20.41 -38.42 14.97
N ASP A 424 20.97 -39.62 14.99
CA ASP A 424 20.75 -40.59 16.06
C ASP A 424 21.67 -40.32 17.26
N TYR A 425 22.74 -39.54 17.05
CA TYR A 425 23.65 -39.10 18.11
C TYR A 425 23.20 -37.77 18.70
N ASP A 426 23.49 -37.58 19.99
CA ASP A 426 23.51 -36.25 20.58
C ASP A 426 24.59 -35.38 19.89
N SER A 427 24.31 -34.10 19.68
CA SER A 427 25.16 -33.18 18.91
C SER A 427 26.57 -33.04 19.50
N ASP A 428 26.68 -32.99 20.83
CA ASP A 428 27.97 -32.83 21.49
C ASP A 428 28.78 -34.13 21.40
N LYS A 429 28.12 -35.28 21.58
CA LYS A 429 28.75 -36.60 21.43
C LYS A 429 29.20 -36.87 19.98
N LEU A 430 28.42 -36.44 19.00
CA LEU A 430 28.77 -36.54 17.58
C LEU A 430 30.02 -35.71 17.26
N HIS A 431 30.12 -34.50 17.80
CA HIS A 431 31.30 -33.65 17.63
C HIS A 431 32.54 -34.24 18.29
N GLN A 432 32.41 -34.78 19.51
CA GLN A 432 33.50 -35.48 20.19
C GLN A 432 33.99 -36.69 19.38
N LEU A 433 33.06 -37.52 18.86
CA LEU A 433 33.41 -38.65 18.01
C LEU A 433 34.15 -38.20 16.74
N ARG A 434 33.66 -37.15 16.07
CA ARG A 434 34.31 -36.58 14.89
C ARG A 434 35.74 -36.14 15.20
N ASP A 435 35.91 -35.38 16.28
CA ASP A 435 37.19 -34.76 16.63
C ASP A 435 38.21 -35.83 17.05
N LEU A 436 37.79 -36.86 17.80
CA LEU A 436 38.64 -38.00 18.15
C LEU A 436 39.04 -38.83 16.92
N VAL A 437 38.10 -39.08 15.99
CA VAL A 437 38.42 -39.74 14.72
C VAL A 437 39.46 -38.92 13.93
N MET A 438 39.31 -37.59 13.87
CA MET A 438 40.30 -36.73 13.21
C MET A 438 41.67 -36.81 13.89
N GLU A 439 41.73 -36.73 15.22
CA GLU A 439 42.96 -36.83 16.01
C GLU A 439 43.68 -38.17 15.78
N LYS A 440 42.95 -39.29 15.79
CA LYS A 440 43.52 -40.62 15.50
C LYS A 440 44.08 -40.68 14.07
N HIS A 441 43.41 -40.07 13.10
CA HIS A 441 43.92 -40.01 11.72
C HIS A 441 45.21 -39.21 11.60
N GLU A 442 45.42 -38.16 12.40
CA GLU A 442 46.68 -37.39 12.36
C GLU A 442 47.92 -38.23 12.70
N LYS A 443 47.74 -39.29 13.50
CA LYS A 443 48.79 -40.24 13.90
C LYS A 443 49.03 -41.33 12.85
N ILE A 444 48.20 -41.39 11.80
CA ILE A 444 48.21 -42.46 10.80
C ILE A 444 48.78 -41.95 9.47
N LYS A 445 49.67 -42.76 8.89
CA LYS A 445 50.26 -42.48 7.59
C LYS A 445 49.28 -42.82 6.46
N GLY A 446 49.08 -41.86 5.56
CA GLY A 446 48.28 -42.03 4.35
C GLY A 446 49.17 -42.25 3.13
N ILE A 447 48.83 -43.22 2.28
CA ILE A 447 49.56 -43.50 1.04
C ILE A 447 48.64 -43.27 -0.16
N PRO A 448 48.90 -42.26 -1.01
CA PRO A 448 48.13 -42.05 -2.23
C PRO A 448 48.36 -43.16 -3.24
N LEU A 449 47.29 -43.79 -3.70
CA LEU A 449 47.27 -44.83 -4.72
C LEU A 449 46.22 -44.49 -5.76
N ARG A 450 46.39 -44.93 -7.01
CA ARG A 450 45.27 -44.92 -7.95
C ARG A 450 44.15 -45.78 -7.41
N LYS A 451 42.91 -45.41 -7.69
CA LYS A 451 41.74 -46.16 -7.22
C LYS A 451 41.83 -47.64 -7.59
N GLU A 452 42.16 -47.94 -8.84
CA GLU A 452 42.27 -49.33 -9.33
C GLU A 452 43.33 -50.14 -8.56
N ILE A 453 44.46 -49.51 -8.22
CA ILE A 453 45.55 -50.17 -7.47
C ILE A 453 45.15 -50.36 -6.00
N HIS A 454 44.49 -49.37 -5.43
CA HIS A 454 43.95 -49.43 -4.07
C HIS A 454 42.91 -50.55 -3.93
N ASP A 455 42.02 -50.66 -4.90
CA ASP A 455 40.97 -51.68 -4.92
C ASP A 455 41.60 -53.08 -5.15
N LEU A 456 42.56 -53.20 -6.08
CA LEU A 456 43.32 -54.45 -6.31
C LEU A 456 44.03 -54.94 -5.03
N PHE A 457 44.63 -54.04 -4.25
CA PHE A 457 45.26 -54.42 -2.99
C PHE A 457 44.25 -55.06 -2.03
N HIS A 458 43.08 -54.44 -1.86
CA HIS A 458 42.04 -54.96 -0.98
C HIS A 458 41.35 -56.22 -1.51
N ASP A 459 41.29 -56.41 -2.83
CA ASP A 459 40.80 -57.65 -3.44
C ASP A 459 41.72 -58.85 -3.15
N LEU A 460 43.04 -58.61 -3.08
CA LEU A 460 44.04 -59.65 -2.86
C LEU A 460 44.29 -59.96 -1.38
N TYR A 461 44.37 -58.94 -0.53
CA TYR A 461 44.78 -59.07 0.87
C TYR A 461 43.64 -58.84 1.87
N GLY A 462 42.48 -58.34 1.41
CA GLY A 462 41.36 -57.98 2.27
C GLY A 462 41.48 -56.59 2.88
N TYR A 463 40.56 -56.26 3.79
CA TYR A 463 40.46 -54.94 4.43
C TYR A 463 41.13 -54.84 5.80
N ASP A 464 41.49 -55.99 6.40
CA ASP A 464 42.13 -56.11 7.71
C ASP A 464 43.62 -56.44 7.56
N VAL A 465 44.36 -55.51 6.98
CA VAL A 465 45.75 -55.69 6.55
C VAL A 465 46.68 -54.70 7.24
N GLY A 466 47.91 -55.14 7.55
CA GLY A 466 48.96 -54.32 8.16
C GLY A 466 49.88 -53.66 7.13
N ASP A 467 50.94 -53.01 7.61
CA ASP A 467 52.01 -52.47 6.76
C ASP A 467 52.74 -53.55 5.99
N ASN A 468 53.03 -54.69 6.63
CA ASN A 468 53.80 -55.76 6.02
C ASN A 468 53.16 -56.27 4.72
N GLU A 469 51.85 -56.54 4.75
CA GLU A 469 51.08 -56.97 3.58
C GLU A 469 51.05 -55.88 2.51
N PHE A 470 50.94 -54.60 2.90
CA PHE A 470 51.00 -53.48 1.96
C PHE A 470 52.36 -53.38 1.26
N TYR A 471 53.47 -53.51 2.00
CA TYR A 471 54.81 -53.44 1.43
C TYR A 471 55.14 -54.68 0.59
N GLU A 472 54.64 -55.86 0.97
CA GLU A 472 54.70 -57.06 0.13
C GLU A 472 53.99 -56.84 -1.20
N PHE A 473 52.74 -56.35 -1.17
CA PHE A 473 51.99 -55.97 -2.37
C PHE A 473 52.74 -54.93 -3.20
N ALA A 474 53.35 -53.92 -2.57
CA ALA A 474 54.12 -52.90 -3.27
C ALA A 474 55.33 -53.47 -4.02
N VAL A 475 55.99 -54.49 -3.48
CA VAL A 475 57.09 -55.21 -4.13
C VAL A 475 56.57 -56.02 -5.32
N ARG A 476 55.51 -56.81 -5.13
CA ARG A 476 54.84 -57.61 -6.17
C ARG A 476 54.31 -56.74 -7.32
N TYR A 477 53.76 -55.58 -7.00
CA TYR A 477 53.30 -54.62 -8.00
C TYR A 477 54.45 -54.06 -8.83
N LYS A 478 55.59 -53.73 -8.19
CA LYS A 478 56.77 -53.19 -8.88
C LYS A 478 57.56 -54.24 -9.67
N SER A 479 57.44 -55.52 -9.35
CA SER A 479 58.03 -56.61 -10.14
C SER A 479 57.26 -56.90 -11.44
N GLY A 480 56.11 -56.24 -11.64
CA GLY A 480 55.27 -56.43 -12.83
C GLY A 480 54.34 -57.63 -12.74
N GLU A 481 54.11 -58.18 -11.54
CA GLU A 481 53.22 -59.33 -11.33
C GLU A 481 51.75 -59.04 -11.72
N PHE A 482 51.33 -57.78 -11.59
CA PHE A 482 49.96 -57.37 -11.87
C PHE A 482 49.89 -56.47 -13.10
N TYR A 483 48.99 -56.79 -14.03
CA TYR A 483 48.66 -55.93 -15.15
C TYR A 483 47.57 -54.94 -14.73
N VAL A 484 47.94 -53.68 -14.51
CA VAL A 484 47.00 -52.57 -14.35
C VAL A 484 47.19 -51.61 -15.53
N PRO A 485 46.15 -51.32 -16.33
CA PRO A 485 46.26 -50.37 -17.44
C PRO A 485 46.79 -49.02 -16.95
N GLN A 486 47.76 -48.45 -17.66
CA GLN A 486 48.42 -47.19 -17.26
C GLN A 486 47.50 -45.98 -17.32
#